data_AF-A0A1F4X9J4-F1
#
_entry.id   AF-A0A1F4X9J4-F1
#
_cell.length_a   1.000
_cell.length_b   1.000
_cell.length_c   1.000
_cell.angle_alpha   90.00
_cell.angle_beta   90.00
_cell.angle_gamma   90.00
#
_symmetry.space_group_name_H-M   'P 1'
#
loop_
_entity.id
_entity.type
_entity.pdbx_description
1 polymer ?
#
loop_
_entity_poly.entity_id
_entity_poly.type
_entity_poly.pdbx_seq_one_letter_code
_entity_poly.pdbx_strand_id
1 'polypeptide(L)'
;MSLVNDLALPLLVTFLTYLGSQHFLKPVSKWRELKDELIVATIQYANYMAYSYVNKEGKRKFEDRGMINTVEQKLRRLAGEVCTLSNNRFYDFWKRLFLPNEKLIDEIRGDLIGWANSLIEKDGHYDPGREARIESLKKHLGLPNYYYEVKEMQNLKHSKK
;
A
#
# COMPACT_ATOMS: atom_id res chain seq x y z
N MET A 1 17.99 -12.22 -52.14
CA MET A 1 17.68 -11.72 -50.78
C MET A 1 17.55 -12.92 -49.86
N SER A 2 18.28 -12.93 -48.76
CA SER A 2 18.36 -14.08 -47.84
C SER A 2 17.15 -14.09 -46.92
N LEU A 3 16.44 -15.22 -46.86
CA LEU A 3 15.29 -15.50 -45.99
C LEU A 3 15.57 -15.18 -44.50
N VAL A 4 16.85 -15.21 -44.11
CA VAL A 4 17.32 -14.84 -42.77
C VAL A 4 17.18 -13.34 -42.50
N ASN A 5 17.41 -12.48 -43.51
CA ASN A 5 17.25 -11.03 -43.35
C ASN A 5 15.77 -10.61 -43.30
N ASP A 6 14.90 -11.34 -44.02
CA ASP A 6 13.45 -11.08 -44.05
C ASP A 6 12.75 -11.50 -42.74
N LEU A 7 13.29 -12.48 -42.01
CA LEU A 7 12.81 -12.90 -40.68
C LEU A 7 13.50 -12.17 -39.51
N ALA A 8 14.75 -11.74 -39.68
CA ALA A 8 15.49 -11.06 -38.63
C ALA A 8 14.93 -9.67 -38.31
N LEU A 9 14.47 -8.91 -39.32
CA LEU A 9 13.94 -7.56 -39.12
C LEU A 9 12.63 -7.56 -38.30
N PRO A 10 11.60 -8.39 -38.62
CA PRO A 10 10.40 -8.49 -37.81
C PRO A 10 10.67 -8.98 -36.38
N LEU A 11 11.59 -9.94 -36.21
CA LEU A 11 11.97 -10.43 -34.87
C LEU A 11 12.66 -9.35 -34.04
N LEU A 12 13.58 -8.59 -34.64
CA LEU A 12 14.23 -7.46 -33.99
C LEU A 12 13.22 -6.38 -33.58
N VAL A 13 12.30 -6.01 -34.49
CA VAL A 13 11.24 -5.03 -34.21
C VAL A 13 10.34 -5.52 -33.07
N THR A 14 9.94 -6.80 -33.09
CA THR A 14 9.13 -7.40 -32.03
C THR A 14 9.86 -7.38 -30.69
N PHE A 15 11.14 -7.75 -30.67
CA PHE A 15 11.97 -7.74 -29.46
C PHE A 15 12.16 -6.33 -28.89
N LEU A 16 12.46 -5.34 -29.74
CA LEU A 16 12.58 -3.93 -29.34
C LEU A 16 11.25 -3.36 -28.85
N THR A 17 10.14 -3.73 -29.49
CA THR A 17 8.79 -3.35 -29.07
C THR A 17 8.44 -3.96 -27.71
N TYR A 18 8.81 -5.21 -27.47
CA TYR A 18 8.65 -5.88 -26.19
C TYR A 18 9.46 -5.19 -25.09
N LEU A 19 10.74 -4.91 -25.32
CA LEU A 19 11.59 -4.19 -24.36
C LEU A 19 11.06 -2.78 -24.09
N GLY A 20 10.65 -2.06 -25.13
CA GLY A 20 10.04 -0.75 -25.01
C GLY A 20 8.76 -0.78 -24.17
N SER A 21 7.88 -1.76 -24.42
CA SER A 21 6.64 -1.97 -23.68
C SER A 21 6.90 -2.28 -22.21
N GLN A 22 7.90 -3.11 -21.89
CA GLN A 22 8.26 -3.40 -20.49
C GLN A 22 8.67 -2.14 -19.73
N HIS A 23 9.52 -1.30 -20.32
CA HIS A 23 9.92 -0.04 -19.70
C HIS A 23 8.75 0.93 -19.56
N PHE A 24 7.89 0.99 -20.58
CA PHE A 24 6.72 1.86 -20.61
C PHE A 24 5.70 1.48 -19.53
N LEU A 25 5.40 0.19 -19.37
CA LEU A 25 4.41 -0.32 -18.41
C LEU A 25 4.95 -0.51 -16.99
N LYS A 26 6.26 -0.42 -16.78
CA LYS A 26 6.91 -0.57 -15.48
C LYS A 26 6.26 0.23 -14.33
N PRO A 27 5.89 1.52 -14.50
CA PRO A 27 5.22 2.27 -13.45
C PRO A 27 3.87 1.65 -13.03
N VAL A 28 3.11 1.14 -14.01
CA VAL A 28 1.79 0.53 -13.79
C VAL A 28 1.94 -0.83 -13.10
N SER A 29 2.91 -1.65 -13.53
CA SER A 29 3.22 -2.92 -12.86
C SER A 29 3.59 -2.69 -11.40
N LYS A 30 4.51 -1.76 -11.16
CA LYS A 30 4.97 -1.41 -9.81
C LYS A 30 3.83 -0.91 -8.93
N TRP A 31 2.94 -0.08 -9.47
CA TRP A 31 1.77 0.37 -8.74
C TRP A 31 0.85 -0.79 -8.37
N ARG A 32 0.60 -1.73 -9.28
CA ARG A 32 -0.19 -2.94 -8.99
C ARG A 32 0.46 -3.79 -7.90
N GLU A 33 1.76 -4.04 -7.99
CA GLU A 33 2.53 -4.78 -6.98
C GLU A 33 2.39 -4.14 -5.59
N LEU A 34 2.54 -2.81 -5.49
CA LEU A 34 2.35 -2.08 -4.23
C LEU A 34 0.93 -2.23 -3.66
N LYS A 35 -0.11 -2.23 -4.52
CA LYS A 35 -1.49 -2.46 -4.08
C LYS A 35 -1.66 -3.87 -3.51
N ASP A 36 -1.12 -4.88 -4.20
CA ASP A 36 -1.23 -6.28 -3.79
C ASP A 36 -0.52 -6.50 -2.45
N GLU A 37 0.68 -5.94 -2.28
CA GLU A 37 1.40 -6.03 -1.02
C GLU A 37 0.68 -5.36 0.17
N LEU A 38 0.01 -4.23 -0.07
CA LEU A 38 -0.79 -3.54 0.93
C LEU A 38 -2.05 -4.33 1.31
N ILE A 39 -2.69 -5.01 0.35
CA ILE A 39 -3.78 -5.95 0.63
C ILE A 39 -3.27 -7.07 1.54
N VAL A 40 -2.12 -7.67 1.23
CA VAL A 40 -1.53 -8.73 2.06
C VAL A 40 -1.22 -8.23 3.47
N ALA A 41 -0.64 -7.03 3.62
CA ALA A 41 -0.37 -6.44 4.93
C ALA A 41 -1.66 -6.24 5.75
N THR A 42 -2.74 -5.83 5.08
CA THR A 42 -4.07 -5.66 5.69
C THR A 42 -4.67 -6.99 6.17
N ILE A 43 -4.55 -8.04 5.36
CA ILE A 43 -5.02 -9.39 5.73
C ILE A 43 -4.20 -9.92 6.92
N GLN A 44 -2.88 -9.77 6.90
CA GLN A 44 -2.01 -10.19 8.01
C GLN A 44 -2.39 -9.46 9.31
N TYR A 45 -2.67 -8.15 9.23
CA TYR A 45 -3.15 -7.39 10.38
C TYR A 45 -4.52 -7.86 10.88
N ALA A 46 -5.47 -8.11 9.97
CA ALA A 46 -6.79 -8.61 10.33
C ALA A 46 -6.71 -9.98 11.04
N ASN A 47 -5.88 -10.89 10.52
CA ASN A 47 -5.62 -12.18 11.15
C ASN A 47 -5.02 -12.00 12.54
N TYR A 48 -4.04 -11.11 12.71
CA TYR A 48 -3.44 -10.81 14.01
C TYR A 48 -4.49 -10.32 15.03
N MET A 49 -5.39 -9.42 14.60
CA MET A 49 -6.48 -8.94 15.43
C MET A 49 -7.49 -10.04 15.78
N ALA A 50 -7.73 -10.99 14.88
CA ALA A 50 -8.60 -12.14 15.12
C ALA A 50 -7.99 -13.14 16.14
N TYR A 51 -6.66 -13.31 16.14
CA TYR A 51 -5.91 -14.10 17.13
C TYR A 51 -5.62 -13.33 18.44
N SER A 52 -6.39 -12.28 18.71
CA SER A 52 -6.34 -11.57 19.98
C SER A 52 -7.42 -12.08 20.92
N TYR A 53 -7.07 -12.29 22.19
CA TYR A 53 -8.01 -12.70 23.22
C TYR A 53 -8.01 -11.70 24.37
N VAL A 54 -9.12 -11.61 25.10
CA VAL A 54 -9.19 -10.78 26.31
C VAL A 54 -8.83 -11.65 27.50
N ASN A 55 -7.79 -11.27 28.24
CA ASN A 55 -7.40 -12.00 29.46
C ASN A 55 -8.39 -11.73 30.60
N LYS A 56 -8.24 -12.44 31.72
CA LYS A 56 -9.08 -12.28 32.92
C LYS A 56 -9.05 -10.86 33.53
N GLU A 57 -8.09 -10.02 33.14
CA GLU A 57 -7.93 -8.64 33.61
C GLU A 57 -8.58 -7.62 32.66
N GLY A 58 -9.31 -8.07 31.63
CA GLY A 58 -9.93 -7.20 30.62
C GLY A 58 -8.93 -6.62 29.61
N LYS A 59 -7.67 -7.07 29.62
CA LYS A 59 -6.63 -6.63 28.68
C LYS A 59 -6.63 -7.54 27.45
N ARG A 60 -6.67 -6.94 26.27
CA ARG A 60 -6.45 -7.65 25.01
C ARG A 60 -4.99 -8.11 24.96
N LYS A 61 -4.78 -9.41 24.88
CA LYS A 61 -3.49 -10.06 24.66
C LYS A 61 -3.48 -10.66 23.26
N PHE A 62 -2.28 -10.73 22.70
CA PHE A 62 -2.04 -11.29 21.38
C PHE A 62 -1.13 -12.50 21.52
N GLU A 63 -1.46 -13.58 20.81
CA GLU A 63 -0.72 -14.84 20.93
C GLU A 63 0.66 -14.78 20.25
N ASP A 64 0.81 -13.98 19.18
CA ASP A 64 2.06 -13.91 18.41
C ASP A 64 2.54 -12.46 18.16
N ARG A 65 3.57 -12.05 18.90
CA ARG A 65 4.25 -10.76 18.71
C ARG A 65 5.16 -10.71 17.48
N GLY A 66 5.54 -11.85 16.90
CA GLY A 66 6.31 -11.90 15.65
C GLY A 66 5.51 -11.39 14.46
N MET A 67 4.21 -11.68 14.44
CA MET A 67 3.34 -11.29 13.33
C MET A 67 3.13 -9.77 13.24
N ILE A 68 3.01 -9.06 14.37
CA ILE A 68 2.85 -7.60 14.36
C ILE A 68 4.12 -6.86 13.91
N ASN A 69 5.30 -7.32 14.34
CA ASN A 69 6.59 -6.79 13.89
C ASN A 69 6.76 -6.97 12.38
N THR A 70 6.30 -8.10 11.84
CA THR A 70 6.33 -8.38 10.41
C THR A 70 5.44 -7.40 9.63
N VAL A 71 4.21 -7.15 10.12
CA VAL A 71 3.31 -6.17 9.50
C VAL A 71 3.91 -4.76 9.57
N GLU A 72 4.45 -4.35 10.73
CA GLU A 72 5.09 -3.04 10.90
C GLU A 72 6.22 -2.83 9.87
N GLN A 73 7.15 -3.77 9.78
CA GLN A 73 8.27 -3.69 8.84
C GLN A 73 7.79 -3.63 7.40
N LYS A 74 6.77 -4.42 7.05
CA LYS A 74 6.18 -4.43 5.71
C LYS A 74 5.55 -3.07 5.36
N LEU A 75 4.80 -2.46 6.28
CA LEU A 75 4.20 -1.14 6.08
C LEU A 75 5.26 -0.05 5.89
N ARG A 76 6.34 -0.08 6.68
CA ARG A 76 7.47 0.86 6.53
C ARG A 76 8.16 0.70 5.18
N ARG A 77 8.37 -0.54 4.75
CA ARG A 77 8.96 -0.85 3.45
C ARG A 77 8.09 -0.33 2.32
N LEU A 78 6.78 -0.59 2.35
CA LEU A 78 5.83 -0.09 1.38
C LEU A 78 5.83 1.44 1.29
N ALA A 79 5.94 2.13 2.43
CA ALA A 79 6.02 3.59 2.45
C ALA A 79 7.24 4.13 1.68
N GLY A 80 8.37 3.43 1.77
CA GLY A 80 9.57 3.75 0.99
C GLY A 80 9.39 3.43 -0.49
N GLU A 81 8.83 2.26 -0.82
CA GLU A 81 8.67 1.82 -2.20
C GLU A 81 7.65 2.68 -2.98
N VAL A 82 6.56 3.14 -2.34
CA VAL A 82 5.58 4.07 -2.92
C VAL A 82 6.25 5.36 -3.41
N CYS A 83 7.22 5.91 -2.66
CA CYS A 83 7.95 7.11 -3.08
C CYS A 83 8.80 6.89 -4.33
N THR A 84 9.22 5.65 -4.57
CA THR A 84 10.04 5.32 -5.75
C THR A 84 9.19 5.08 -7.01
N LEU A 85 7.87 5.29 -6.94
CA LEU A 85 6.98 5.20 -8.10
C LEU A 85 7.23 6.35 -9.09
N SER A 86 7.39 7.57 -8.57
CA SER A 86 7.62 8.79 -9.35
C SER A 86 8.98 8.80 -10.06
N ASN A 87 9.95 8.00 -9.58
CA ASN A 87 11.28 7.89 -10.19
C ASN A 87 11.30 7.18 -11.55
N ASN A 88 10.19 6.59 -12.00
CA ASN A 88 10.16 5.91 -13.29
C ASN A 88 9.99 6.90 -14.44
N ARG A 89 10.76 6.71 -15.52
CA ARG A 89 10.78 7.59 -16.71
C ARG A 89 9.40 7.85 -17.34
N PHE A 90 8.52 6.86 -17.31
CA PHE A 90 7.18 6.94 -17.90
C PHE A 90 6.08 7.24 -16.86
N TYR A 91 6.45 7.59 -15.63
CA TYR A 91 5.50 7.90 -14.57
C TYR A 91 4.57 9.06 -14.95
N ASP A 92 5.10 10.17 -15.46
CA ASP A 92 4.30 11.35 -15.80
C ASP A 92 3.25 11.08 -16.88
N PHE A 93 3.55 10.17 -17.81
CA PHE A 93 2.58 9.72 -18.81
C PHE A 93 1.40 9.01 -18.13
N TRP A 94 1.70 8.05 -17.25
CA TRP A 94 0.69 7.21 -16.59
C TRP A 94 -0.01 7.87 -15.41
N LYS A 95 0.61 8.87 -14.77
CA LYS A 95 0.05 9.69 -13.69
C LYS A 95 -1.28 10.33 -14.07
N ARG A 96 -1.43 10.70 -15.34
CA ARG A 96 -2.66 11.32 -15.83
C ARG A 96 -3.83 10.35 -15.97
N LEU A 97 -3.56 9.04 -15.96
CA LEU A 97 -4.54 8.01 -16.29
C LEU A 97 -4.79 7.04 -15.13
N PHE A 98 -3.73 6.45 -14.57
CA PHE A 98 -3.85 5.27 -13.70
C PHE A 98 -2.99 5.32 -12.43
N LEU A 99 -2.05 6.25 -12.32
CA LEU A 99 -1.14 6.31 -11.16
C LEU A 99 -1.51 7.45 -10.20
N PRO A 100 -1.25 7.27 -8.89
CA PRO A 100 -1.43 8.34 -7.92
C PRO A 100 -0.48 9.50 -8.25
N ASN A 101 -0.95 10.74 -8.08
CA ASN A 101 -0.09 11.92 -8.17
C ASN A 101 0.84 12.04 -6.95
N GLU A 102 1.76 12.99 -6.98
CA GLU A 102 2.79 13.17 -5.94
C GLU A 102 2.16 13.47 -4.57
N LYS A 103 1.11 14.30 -4.54
CA LYS A 103 0.38 14.60 -3.32
C LYS A 103 -0.24 13.33 -2.71
N LEU A 104 -0.87 12.50 -3.54
CA LEU A 104 -1.48 11.25 -3.12
C LEU A 104 -0.43 10.21 -2.68
N ILE A 105 0.74 10.19 -3.33
CA ILE A 105 1.90 9.39 -2.90
C ILE A 105 2.34 9.78 -1.49
N ASP A 106 2.43 11.08 -1.20
CA ASP A 106 2.80 11.58 0.12
C ASP A 106 1.74 11.24 1.18
N GLU A 107 0.44 11.35 0.84
CA GLU A 107 -0.66 10.96 1.72
C GLU A 107 -0.61 9.45 2.02
N ILE A 108 -0.46 8.60 1.01
CA ILE A 108 -0.33 7.13 1.18
C ILE A 108 0.89 6.81 2.05
N ARG A 109 2.03 7.44 1.80
CA ARG A 109 3.23 7.26 2.63
C ARG A 109 2.97 7.65 4.09
N GLY A 110 2.34 8.79 4.31
CA GLY A 110 1.99 9.27 5.65
C GLY A 110 1.09 8.28 6.39
N ASP A 111 0.06 7.78 5.72
CA ASP A 111 -0.87 6.79 6.28
C ASP A 111 -0.18 5.45 6.59
N LEU A 112 0.71 4.97 5.71
CA LEU A 112 1.48 3.74 5.93
C LEU A 112 2.41 3.86 7.15
N ILE A 113 3.15 4.96 7.25
CA ILE A 113 4.05 5.22 8.39
C ILE A 113 3.23 5.39 9.67
N GLY A 114 2.13 6.16 9.60
CA GLY A 114 1.24 6.36 10.73
C GLY A 114 0.62 5.06 11.20
N TRP A 115 0.20 4.18 10.29
CA TRP A 115 -0.32 2.87 10.64
C TRP A 115 0.78 2.01 11.27
N ALA A 116 1.97 1.93 10.69
CA ALA A 116 3.11 1.21 11.26
C ALA A 116 3.43 1.68 12.69
N ASN A 117 3.53 3.00 12.91
CA ASN A 117 3.79 3.57 14.23
C ASN A 117 2.66 3.26 15.23
N SER A 118 1.42 3.16 14.77
CA SER A 118 0.31 2.79 15.64
C SER A 118 0.35 1.32 16.09
N LEU A 119 1.06 0.45 15.37
CA LEU A 119 1.22 -0.96 15.74
C LEU A 119 2.23 -1.15 16.86
N ILE A 120 3.12 -0.18 17.06
CA ILE A 120 4.05 -0.20 18.19
C ILE A 120 3.21 -0.13 19.46
N GLU A 121 3.17 -1.22 20.22
CA GLU A 121 2.63 -1.26 21.60
C GLU A 121 3.53 -0.41 22.51
N LYS A 122 3.55 0.91 22.32
CA LYS A 122 3.90 1.82 23.41
C LYS A 122 2.67 1.89 24.30
N ASP A 123 2.69 1.06 25.34
CA ASP A 123 1.84 1.17 26.53
C ASP A 123 0.37 0.73 26.39
N GLY A 124 0.02 -0.08 25.39
CA GLY A 124 -1.32 -0.64 25.26
C GLY A 124 -2.41 0.39 24.92
N HIS A 125 -2.02 1.60 24.50
CA HIS A 125 -2.95 2.62 24.05
C HIS A 125 -3.32 2.42 22.58
N TYR A 126 -4.61 2.18 22.33
CA TYR A 126 -5.19 2.16 20.99
C TYR A 126 -5.06 3.55 20.36
N ASP A 127 -4.40 3.65 19.21
CA ASP A 127 -4.38 4.88 18.41
C ASP A 127 -5.74 5.06 17.72
N PRO A 128 -6.56 6.05 18.13
CA PRO A 128 -7.87 6.28 17.51
C PRO A 128 -7.75 6.64 16.04
N GLY A 129 -6.60 7.16 15.59
CA GLY A 129 -6.27 7.51 14.21
C GLY A 129 -6.10 6.29 13.29
N ARG A 130 -5.82 5.10 13.84
CA ARG A 130 -5.42 3.92 13.06
C ARG A 130 -6.46 3.53 12.01
N GLU A 131 -7.72 3.42 12.41
CA GLU A 131 -8.79 3.00 11.50
C GLU A 131 -8.99 4.00 10.37
N ALA A 132 -8.93 5.30 10.64
CA ALA A 132 -9.02 6.30 9.57
C ALA A 132 -7.85 6.20 8.58
N ARG A 133 -6.62 5.90 9.04
CA ARG A 133 -5.48 5.68 8.15
C ARG A 133 -5.67 4.43 7.29
N ILE A 134 -6.15 3.33 7.88
CA ILE A 134 -6.45 2.09 7.14
C ILE A 134 -7.52 2.35 6.08
N GLU A 135 -8.61 3.03 6.43
CA GLU A 135 -9.68 3.34 5.48
C GLU A 135 -9.26 4.37 4.42
N SER A 136 -8.38 5.32 4.77
CA SER A 136 -7.76 6.27 3.83
C SER A 136 -6.93 5.52 2.79
N LEU A 137 -6.10 4.57 3.24
CA LEU A 137 -5.33 3.69 2.36
C LEU A 137 -6.24 2.90 1.42
N LYS A 138 -7.30 2.25 1.95
CA LYS A 138 -8.26 1.53 1.10
C LYS A 138 -8.90 2.44 0.05
N LYS A 139 -9.30 3.66 0.43
CA LYS A 139 -9.83 4.67 -0.49
C LYS A 139 -8.84 5.00 -1.61
N HIS A 140 -7.58 5.28 -1.26
CA HIS A 140 -6.53 5.63 -2.22
C HIS A 140 -6.19 4.47 -3.18
N LEU A 141 -6.40 3.23 -2.75
CA LEU A 141 -6.23 2.05 -3.58
C LEU A 141 -7.48 1.69 -4.41
N GLY A 142 -8.59 2.41 -4.25
CA GLY A 142 -9.87 2.07 -4.88
C GLY A 142 -10.47 0.76 -4.37
N LEU A 143 -10.19 0.39 -3.12
CA LEU A 143 -10.78 -0.74 -2.43
C LEU A 143 -12.07 -0.33 -1.71
N PRO A 144 -13.01 -1.25 -1.44
CA PRO A 144 -14.15 -1.00 -0.57
C PRO A 144 -13.69 -0.44 0.77
N ASN A 145 -14.24 0.71 1.17
CA ASN A 145 -13.80 1.46 2.35
C ASN A 145 -14.97 2.21 3.00
N TYR A 146 -14.82 2.48 4.30
CA TYR A 146 -15.76 3.22 5.15
C TYR A 146 -15.14 4.55 5.64
N TYR A 147 -14.25 5.14 4.84
CA TYR A 147 -13.41 6.27 5.27
C TYR A 147 -14.22 7.45 5.82
N TYR A 148 -15.33 7.82 5.16
CA TYR A 148 -16.14 8.96 5.58
C TYR A 148 -16.81 8.72 6.93
N GLU A 149 -17.33 7.52 7.17
CA GLU A 149 -17.98 7.12 8.42
C GLU A 149 -16.98 7.10 9.59
N VAL A 150 -15.79 6.53 9.36
CA VAL A 150 -14.73 6.46 10.39
C VAL A 150 -14.20 7.87 10.72
N LYS A 151 -14.04 8.73 9.71
CA LYS A 151 -13.60 10.12 9.91
C LYS A 151 -14.63 10.95 10.69
N GLU A 152 -15.91 10.77 10.39
CA GLU A 152 -16.99 11.45 11.11
C GLU A 152 -17.03 11.02 12.58
N MET A 153 -16.91 9.71 12.86
CA MET A 153 -16.82 9.20 14.23
C MET A 153 -15.60 9.73 15.01
N GLN A 154 -14.45 9.91 14.35
CA GLN A 154 -13.28 10.52 14.97
C GLN A 154 -13.50 12.00 15.33
N ASN A 155 -14.09 12.77 14.43
CA ASN A 155 -14.39 14.18 14.64
C ASN A 155 -15.39 14.36 15.79
N LEU A 156 -16.43 13.51 15.85
CA LEU A 156 -17.40 13.51 16.94
C LEU A 156 -16.76 13.19 18.30
N LYS A 157 -15.83 12.23 18.36
CA LYS A 157 -15.07 11.90 19.57
C LYS A 157 -14.15 13.04 20.04
N HIS A 158 -13.60 13.85 19.12
CA HIS A 158 -12.78 15.00 19.46
C HIS A 158 -13.61 16.23 19.88
N SER A 159 -14.83 16.39 19.36
CA SER A 159 -15.73 17.50 19.74
C SER A 159 -16.37 17.37 21.14
N LYS A 160 -16.32 16.17 21.74
CA LYS A 160 -16.89 15.86 23.06
C LYS A 160 -15.87 15.91 24.20
N LYS A 161 -14.64 16.37 23.93
CA LYS A 161 -13.61 16.69 24.93
C LYS A 161 -13.50 18.19 25.09
#